data_AF-A0A7C4G9U2-F1
#
_entry.id   AF-A0A7C4G9U2-F1
#
_cell.length_a   1.000
_cell.length_b   1.000
_cell.length_c   1.000
_cell.angle_alpha   90.00
_cell.angle_beta   90.00
_cell.angle_gamma   90.00
#
_symmetry.space_group_name_H-M   'P 1'
#
loop_
_entity.id
_entity.type
_entity.pdbx_description
1 polymer ?
#
loop_
_entity_poly.entity_id
_entity_poly.type
_entity_poly.pdbx_seq_one_letter_code
_entity_poly.pdbx_strand_id
1 'polypeptide(L)'
;MMRCPHCGEPARPGQERCFACGQRVRGGRYRQYKPADARVFVIAGAALVVVVVGLLIVSRPGRRDNKTGLTPAEKRRLEQVQDSVRRANRALRETLQVKADDAEVSRAVRQIDGLVDRFELVKKQVLGESPTPEQQQLVRAIEAELASMRRLVTEYGGQLTQQRRRELKDEMSEGQRRTNNLISKLTRARKSR
;
A
#
# COMPACT_ATOMS: atom_id res chain seq x y z
N MET A 1 -10.35 50.04 30.80
CA MET A 1 -8.87 50.13 30.73
C MET A 1 -8.33 48.76 30.39
N MET A 2 -7.54 48.62 29.31
CA MET A 2 -6.90 47.33 29.00
C MET A 2 -5.76 47.08 29.97
N ARG A 3 -5.62 45.84 30.45
CA ARG A 3 -4.49 45.42 31.29
C ARG A 3 -3.67 44.37 30.56
N CYS A 4 -2.37 44.31 30.83
CA CYS A 4 -1.53 43.25 30.30
C CYS A 4 -2.01 41.90 30.86
N PRO A 5 -2.27 40.89 30.02
CA PRO A 5 -2.71 39.57 30.50
C PRO A 5 -1.61 38.80 31.25
N HIS A 6 -0.35 39.24 31.17
CA HIS A 6 0.78 38.57 31.80
C HIS A 6 1.14 39.12 33.18
N CYS A 7 1.15 40.45 33.36
CA CYS A 7 1.57 41.09 34.61
C CYS A 7 0.50 41.98 35.26
N GLY A 8 -0.67 42.16 34.65
CA GLY A 8 -1.79 42.91 35.23
C GLY A 8 -1.67 44.44 35.18
N GLU A 9 -0.57 44.99 34.70
CA GLU A 9 -0.39 46.44 34.58
C GLU A 9 -1.31 47.09 33.54
N PRO A 10 -1.71 48.37 33.74
CA PRO A 10 -2.52 49.11 32.80
C PRO A 10 -1.77 49.35 31.49
N ALA A 11 -2.32 48.85 30.38
CA ALA A 11 -1.80 49.07 29.04
C ALA A 11 -2.56 50.20 28.34
N ARG A 12 -1.83 51.07 27.64
CA ARG A 12 -2.45 52.15 26.84
C ARG A 12 -3.13 51.55 25.60
N PRO A 13 -4.29 52.08 25.17
CA PRO A 13 -4.93 51.62 23.94
C PRO A 13 -3.99 51.81 22.74
N GLY A 14 -3.73 50.72 22.00
CA GLY A 14 -2.79 50.69 20.88
C GLY A 14 -1.40 50.11 21.19
N GLN A 15 -1.10 49.82 22.46
CA GLN A 15 0.19 49.27 22.87
C GLN A 15 0.35 47.79 22.49
N GLU A 16 1.35 47.46 21.65
CA GLU A 16 1.59 46.08 21.22
C GLU A 16 2.35 45.23 22.25
N ARG A 17 3.26 45.85 23.02
CA ARG A 17 4.05 45.21 24.08
C ARG A 17 3.94 45.97 25.39
N CYS A 18 3.76 45.25 26.49
CA CYS A 18 3.73 45.82 27.83
C CYS A 18 5.12 46.39 28.18
N PHE A 19 5.17 47.60 28.74
CA PHE A 19 6.43 48.26 29.07
C PHE A 19 7.13 47.63 30.28
N ALA A 20 6.42 47.08 31.28
CA ALA A 20 7.08 46.45 32.41
C ALA A 20 7.58 45.03 32.13
N CYS A 21 6.76 44.18 31.50
CA CYS A 21 7.14 42.78 31.28
C CYS A 21 7.67 42.48 29.87
N GLY A 22 7.61 43.45 28.95
CA GLY A 22 8.07 43.29 27.55
C GLY A 22 7.21 42.36 26.68
N GLN A 23 6.21 41.68 27.25
CA GLN A 23 5.36 40.71 26.55
C GLN A 23 4.27 41.37 25.71
N ARG A 24 3.83 40.70 24.64
CA ARG A 24 2.79 41.23 23.74
C ARG A 24 1.45 41.33 24.46
N VAL A 25 0.80 42.48 24.37
CA VAL A 25 -0.50 42.76 25.03
C VAL A 25 -1.65 42.09 24.26
N ARG A 26 -1.52 41.93 22.94
CA ARG A 26 -2.54 41.31 22.08
C ARG A 26 -2.22 39.84 21.79
N GLY A 27 -2.76 38.94 22.61
CA GLY A 27 -2.81 37.50 22.33
C GLY A 27 -3.98 37.15 21.40
N GLY A 28 -3.88 37.49 20.11
CA GLY A 28 -4.92 37.20 19.11
C GLY A 28 -4.51 36.05 18.18
N ARG A 29 -5.12 34.87 18.34
CA ARG A 29 -5.03 33.77 17.36
C ARG A 29 -5.72 34.16 16.06
N TYR A 30 -5.01 34.74 15.12
CA TYR A 30 -5.47 34.83 13.73
C TYR A 30 -5.23 33.49 13.04
N ARG A 31 -6.26 32.64 12.98
CA ARG A 31 -6.28 31.45 12.12
C ARG A 31 -6.46 31.94 10.68
N GLN A 32 -5.36 32.13 9.95
CA GLN A 32 -5.40 32.45 8.53
C GLN A 32 -6.13 31.33 7.77
N TYR A 33 -7.33 31.65 7.28
CA TYR A 33 -8.06 30.83 6.32
C TYR A 33 -7.32 30.93 4.98
N LYS A 34 -6.59 29.89 4.58
CA LYS A 34 -6.00 29.82 3.24
C LYS A 34 -7.13 29.49 2.24
N PRO A 35 -7.35 30.29 1.19
CA PRO A 35 -8.30 29.93 0.15
C PRO A 35 -7.86 28.62 -0.51
N ALA A 36 -8.81 27.71 -0.75
CA ALA A 36 -8.54 26.43 -1.37
C ALA A 36 -7.89 26.65 -2.75
N ASP A 37 -6.72 26.04 -2.93
CA ASP A 37 -5.89 26.18 -4.12
C ASP A 37 -6.63 25.57 -5.33
N ALA A 38 -6.82 26.36 -6.40
CA ALA A 38 -7.59 25.95 -7.58
C ALA A 38 -7.07 24.64 -8.23
N ARG A 39 -5.81 24.31 -7.98
CA ARG A 39 -5.16 23.05 -8.40
C ARG A 39 -5.83 21.80 -7.83
N VAL A 40 -6.43 21.89 -6.64
CA VAL A 40 -7.13 20.76 -5.99
C VAL A 40 -8.37 20.37 -6.81
N PHE A 41 -9.09 21.35 -7.35
CA PHE A 41 -10.25 21.10 -8.21
C PHE A 41 -9.83 20.47 -9.55
N VAL A 42 -8.70 20.88 -10.11
CA VAL A 42 -8.15 20.28 -11.35
C VAL A 42 -7.74 18.82 -11.13
N ILE A 43 -7.06 18.52 -10.01
CA ILE A 43 -6.65 17.15 -9.67
C ILE A 43 -7.85 16.27 -9.39
N ALA A 44 -8.83 16.76 -8.63
CA ALA A 44 -10.07 16.03 -8.34
C ALA A 44 -10.88 15.76 -9.62
N GLY A 45 -10.98 16.74 -10.52
CA GLY A 45 -11.63 16.58 -11.82
C GLY A 45 -10.91 15.55 -12.71
N ALA A 46 -9.58 15.61 -12.80
CA ALA A 46 -8.79 14.66 -13.57
C ALA A 46 -8.94 13.22 -13.02
N ALA A 47 -8.90 13.05 -11.70
CA ALA A 47 -9.11 11.74 -11.07
C ALA A 47 -10.49 11.16 -11.38
N LEU A 48 -11.53 11.99 -11.37
CA LEU A 48 -12.90 11.58 -11.72
C LEU A 48 -13.00 11.14 -13.19
N VAL A 49 -12.35 11.85 -14.11
CA VAL A 49 -12.30 11.47 -15.53
C VAL A 49 -11.61 10.11 -15.73
N VAL A 50 -10.48 9.86 -15.05
CA VAL A 50 -9.78 8.57 -15.15
C VAL A 50 -10.66 7.43 -14.64
N VAL A 51 -11.39 7.63 -13.54
CA VAL A 51 -12.31 6.61 -13.01
C VAL A 51 -13.46 6.35 -14.00
N VAL A 52 -14.09 7.38 -14.54
CA VAL A 52 -15.20 7.25 -15.50
C VAL A 52 -14.75 6.58 -16.80
N VAL A 53 -13.61 7.00 -17.36
CA VAL A 53 -13.05 6.39 -18.58
C VAL A 53 -12.66 4.92 -18.31
N GLY A 54 -12.05 4.63 -17.16
CA GLY A 54 -11.73 3.27 -16.76
C GLY A 54 -12.98 2.38 -16.66
N LEU A 55 -14.05 2.91 -16.07
CA LEU A 55 -15.33 2.20 -15.94
C LEU A 55 -15.98 1.96 -17.30
N LEU A 56 -15.91 2.93 -18.23
CA LEU A 56 -16.42 2.79 -19.60
C LEU A 56 -15.63 1.79 -20.45
N ILE A 57 -14.31 1.69 -20.25
CA ILE A 57 -13.47 0.70 -20.93
C ILE A 57 -13.77 -0.72 -20.41
N VAL A 58 -13.95 -0.88 -19.09
CA VAL A 58 -14.21 -2.19 -18.47
C VAL A 58 -15.64 -2.69 -18.74
N SER A 59 -16.60 -1.78 -18.94
CA SER A 59 -18.02 -2.12 -19.13
C SER A 59 -18.43 -2.38 -20.58
N ARG A 60 -17.56 -2.21 -21.58
CA ARG A 60 -17.90 -2.55 -22.97
C ARG A 60 -17.92 -4.09 -23.17
N PRO A 61 -19.06 -4.70 -23.48
CA PRO A 61 -19.11 -6.10 -23.85
C PRO A 61 -18.78 -6.24 -25.35
N GLY A 62 -17.68 -6.93 -25.64
CA GLY A 62 -17.41 -7.50 -26.97
C GLY A 62 -16.69 -6.58 -27.97
N ARG A 63 -15.34 -6.65 -27.99
CA ARG A 63 -14.53 -6.94 -29.19
C ARG A 63 -13.06 -7.08 -28.75
N ARG A 64 -12.64 -8.31 -28.46
CA ARG A 64 -11.20 -8.65 -28.32
C ARG A 64 -10.71 -9.02 -29.71
N ASP A 65 -10.19 -8.04 -30.44
CA ASP A 65 -9.46 -8.34 -31.67
C ASP A 65 -8.11 -8.98 -31.32
N ASN A 66 -7.92 -10.15 -31.91
CA ASN A 66 -6.77 -11.02 -31.84
C ASN A 66 -5.48 -10.32 -32.28
N LYS A 67 -4.56 -10.04 -31.36
CA LYS A 67 -3.11 -9.98 -31.63
C LYS A 67 -2.32 -10.41 -30.41
N THR A 68 -2.12 -11.72 -30.25
CA THR A 68 -1.00 -12.32 -29.51
C THR A 68 -1.04 -13.81 -29.81
N GLY A 69 -0.11 -14.23 -30.68
CA GLY A 69 0.06 -15.61 -31.09
C GLY A 69 0.62 -16.46 -29.95
N LEU A 70 -0.21 -16.76 -28.95
CA LEU A 70 0.01 -17.89 -28.07
C LEU A 70 -0.96 -18.99 -28.47
N THR A 71 -0.45 -20.21 -28.54
CA THR A 71 -1.27 -21.38 -28.89
C THR A 71 -2.36 -21.59 -27.84
N PRO A 72 -3.53 -22.15 -28.22
CA PRO A 72 -4.64 -22.40 -27.28
C PRO A 72 -4.24 -23.26 -26.08
N ALA A 73 -3.22 -24.12 -26.24
CA ALA A 73 -2.67 -24.96 -25.19
C ALA A 73 -1.86 -24.17 -24.15
N GLU A 74 -1.07 -23.19 -24.58
CA GLU A 74 -0.27 -22.34 -23.67
C GLU A 74 -1.13 -21.35 -22.89
N LYS A 75 -2.15 -20.76 -23.54
CA LYS A 75 -3.15 -19.92 -22.85
C LYS A 75 -3.90 -20.71 -21.79
N ARG A 76 -4.32 -21.94 -22.08
CA ARG A 76 -5.01 -22.81 -21.11
C ARG A 76 -4.11 -23.20 -19.93
N ARG A 77 -2.81 -23.43 -20.14
CA ARG A 77 -1.87 -23.72 -19.05
C ARG A 77 -1.62 -22.49 -18.16
N LEU A 78 -1.46 -21.30 -18.76
CA LEU A 78 -1.31 -20.05 -18.02
C LEU A 78 -2.59 -19.66 -17.25
N GLU A 79 -3.76 -19.84 -17.86
CA GLU A 79 -5.05 -19.64 -17.19
C GLU A 79 -5.28 -20.65 -16.07
N GLN A 80 -4.94 -21.94 -16.27
CA GLN A 80 -5.02 -22.95 -15.20
C GLN A 80 -4.08 -22.66 -14.03
N VAL A 81 -2.88 -22.13 -14.28
CA VAL A 81 -1.92 -21.75 -13.21
C VAL A 81 -2.38 -20.46 -12.49
N GLN A 82 -2.91 -19.47 -13.22
CA GLN A 82 -3.49 -18.28 -12.57
C GLN A 82 -4.74 -18.61 -11.74
N ASP A 83 -5.57 -19.51 -12.22
CA ASP A 83 -6.77 -19.94 -11.50
C ASP A 83 -6.43 -20.84 -10.31
N SER A 84 -5.39 -21.68 -10.39
CA SER A 84 -4.96 -22.48 -9.24
C SER A 84 -4.39 -21.61 -8.13
N VAL A 85 -3.62 -20.58 -8.44
CA VAL A 85 -3.10 -19.61 -7.45
C VAL A 85 -4.25 -18.75 -6.88
N ARG A 86 -5.23 -18.34 -7.70
CA ARG A 86 -6.41 -17.60 -7.22
C ARG A 86 -7.35 -18.45 -6.37
N ARG A 87 -7.53 -19.74 -6.70
CA ARG A 87 -8.32 -20.68 -5.89
C ARG A 87 -7.58 -21.05 -4.61
N ALA A 88 -6.27 -21.25 -4.66
CA ALA A 88 -5.44 -21.45 -3.47
C ALA A 88 -5.45 -20.21 -2.55
N ASN A 89 -5.42 -19.00 -3.10
CA ASN A 89 -5.58 -17.77 -2.32
C ASN A 89 -6.98 -17.65 -1.69
N ARG A 90 -8.04 -18.08 -2.38
CA ARG A 90 -9.40 -18.08 -1.84
C ARG A 90 -9.59 -19.14 -0.75
N ALA A 91 -9.12 -20.36 -0.98
CA ALA A 91 -9.14 -21.43 0.02
C ALA A 91 -8.29 -21.08 1.25
N LEU A 92 -7.15 -20.41 1.07
CA LEU A 92 -6.35 -19.88 2.17
C LEU A 92 -7.09 -18.77 2.92
N ARG A 93 -7.79 -17.87 2.22
CA ARG A 93 -8.65 -16.84 2.85
C ARG A 93 -9.79 -17.44 3.65
N GLU A 94 -10.44 -18.50 3.15
CA GLU A 94 -11.53 -19.20 3.85
C GLU A 94 -11.00 -19.97 5.08
N THR A 95 -9.88 -20.69 4.94
CA THR A 95 -9.25 -21.40 6.08
C THR A 95 -8.66 -20.45 7.13
N LEU A 96 -8.19 -19.26 6.73
CA LEU A 96 -7.72 -18.23 7.65
C LEU A 96 -8.87 -17.41 8.25
N GLN A 97 -10.00 -17.21 7.53
CA GLN A 97 -11.20 -16.57 8.08
C GLN A 97 -11.82 -17.36 9.23
N VAL A 98 -11.74 -18.69 9.18
CA VAL A 98 -12.23 -19.56 10.27
C VAL A 98 -11.34 -19.51 11.53
N LYS A 99 -10.13 -18.91 11.44
CA LYS A 99 -9.23 -18.67 12.59
C LYS A 99 -9.04 -17.18 12.92
N ALA A 100 -9.86 -16.30 12.33
CA ALA A 100 -9.66 -14.85 12.32
C ALA A 100 -10.25 -14.10 13.54
N ASP A 101 -10.33 -14.74 14.71
CA ASP A 101 -10.66 -14.00 15.95
C ASP A 101 -9.44 -13.20 16.49
N ASP A 102 -8.24 -13.42 15.94
CA ASP A 102 -7.04 -12.67 16.29
C ASP A 102 -6.79 -11.51 15.30
N ALA A 103 -7.00 -10.28 15.78
CA ALA A 103 -6.78 -9.06 15.01
C ALA A 103 -5.33 -8.94 14.49
N GLU A 104 -4.36 -9.57 15.15
CA GLU A 104 -2.96 -9.58 14.73
C GLU A 104 -2.73 -10.45 13.49
N VAL A 105 -3.32 -11.66 13.46
CA VAL A 105 -3.30 -12.55 12.29
C VAL A 105 -3.93 -11.84 11.09
N SER A 106 -5.09 -11.21 11.28
CA SER A 106 -5.79 -10.46 10.23
C SER A 106 -4.98 -9.27 9.69
N ARG A 107 -4.14 -8.64 10.51
CA ARG A 107 -3.20 -7.59 10.04
C ARG A 107 -2.07 -8.19 9.23
N ALA A 108 -1.49 -9.30 9.68
CA ALA A 108 -0.40 -9.98 8.98
C ALA A 108 -0.84 -10.49 7.58
N VAL A 109 -2.05 -11.08 7.48
CA VAL A 109 -2.64 -11.48 6.19
C VAL A 109 -2.76 -10.29 5.23
N ARG A 110 -3.30 -9.16 5.70
CA ARG A 110 -3.44 -7.95 4.87
C ARG A 110 -2.09 -7.39 4.40
N GLN A 111 -1.05 -7.51 5.22
CA GLN A 111 0.30 -7.09 4.83
C GLN A 111 0.85 -7.97 3.70
N ILE A 112 0.67 -9.29 3.78
CA ILE A 112 1.07 -10.21 2.70
C ILE A 112 0.30 -9.91 1.42
N ASP A 113 -1.02 -9.72 1.51
CA ASP A 113 -1.86 -9.38 0.35
C ASP A 113 -1.38 -8.09 -0.33
N GLY A 114 -1.03 -7.05 0.44
CA GLY A 114 -0.47 -5.82 -0.12
C GLY A 114 0.87 -6.03 -0.85
N LEU A 115 1.72 -6.95 -0.37
CA LEU A 115 2.97 -7.32 -1.07
C LEU A 115 2.70 -8.07 -2.36
N VAL A 116 1.72 -8.99 -2.35
CA VAL A 116 1.29 -9.76 -3.54
C VAL A 116 0.77 -8.80 -4.60
N ASP A 117 -0.09 -7.86 -4.24
CA ASP A 117 -0.66 -6.88 -5.18
C ASP A 117 0.44 -6.01 -5.81
N ARG A 118 1.38 -5.52 -4.99
CA ARG A 118 2.53 -4.75 -5.48
C ARG A 118 3.42 -5.59 -6.40
N PHE A 119 3.68 -6.84 -6.04
CA PHE A 119 4.47 -7.75 -6.88
C PHE A 119 3.80 -8.00 -8.22
N GLU A 120 2.50 -8.29 -8.26
CA GLU A 120 1.75 -8.50 -9.50
C GLU A 120 1.73 -7.26 -10.39
N LEU A 121 1.65 -6.06 -9.81
CA LEU A 121 1.77 -4.81 -10.54
C LEU A 121 3.15 -4.67 -11.19
N VAL A 122 4.22 -4.84 -10.42
CA VAL A 122 5.61 -4.75 -10.92
C VAL A 122 5.88 -5.81 -11.97
N LYS A 123 5.40 -7.03 -11.76
CA LYS A 123 5.53 -8.15 -12.69
C LYS A 123 4.94 -7.80 -14.05
N LYS A 124 3.74 -7.21 -14.10
CA LYS A 124 3.11 -6.78 -15.36
C LYS A 124 3.82 -5.60 -16.04
N GLN A 125 4.47 -4.73 -15.27
CA GLN A 125 5.18 -3.57 -15.81
C GLN A 125 6.55 -3.94 -16.37
N VAL A 126 7.26 -4.82 -15.67
CA VAL A 126 8.66 -5.16 -15.93
C VAL A 126 8.81 -6.35 -16.87
N LEU A 127 8.00 -7.40 -16.68
CA LEU A 127 8.10 -8.56 -17.56
C LEU A 127 7.46 -8.20 -18.90
N GLY A 128 8.28 -8.20 -19.96
CA GLY A 128 7.81 -8.16 -21.34
C GLY A 128 7.34 -9.53 -21.83
N GLU A 129 7.27 -9.72 -23.14
CA GLU A 129 6.89 -11.01 -23.74
C GLU A 129 7.95 -12.09 -23.47
N SER A 130 9.22 -11.70 -23.33
CA SER A 130 10.35 -12.58 -23.02
C SER A 130 11.10 -12.11 -21.77
N PRO A 131 10.77 -12.63 -20.57
CA PRO A 131 11.46 -12.26 -19.33
C PRO A 131 12.86 -12.86 -19.27
N THR A 132 13.85 -12.04 -18.88
CA THR A 132 15.26 -12.47 -18.79
C THR A 132 15.47 -13.52 -17.68
N PRO A 133 16.53 -14.35 -17.74
CA PRO A 133 16.83 -15.32 -16.68
C PRO A 133 16.92 -14.66 -15.29
N GLU A 134 17.51 -13.48 -15.19
CA GLU A 134 17.59 -12.70 -13.94
C GLU A 134 16.21 -12.28 -13.43
N GLN A 135 15.32 -11.81 -14.33
CA GLN A 135 13.94 -11.45 -13.97
C GLN A 135 13.16 -12.67 -13.50
N GLN A 136 13.32 -13.82 -14.15
CA GLN A 136 12.69 -15.07 -13.74
C GLN A 136 13.19 -15.55 -12.38
N GLN A 137 14.50 -15.42 -12.11
CA GLN A 137 15.06 -15.72 -10.79
C GLN A 137 14.49 -14.82 -9.70
N LEU A 138 14.38 -13.51 -9.96
CA LEU A 138 13.76 -12.56 -9.02
C LEU A 138 12.29 -12.89 -8.76
N VAL A 139 11.52 -13.23 -9.80
CA VAL A 139 10.12 -13.68 -9.68
C VAL A 139 10.01 -14.90 -8.78
N ARG A 140 10.80 -15.96 -9.03
CA ARG A 140 10.78 -17.18 -8.22
C ARG A 140 11.20 -16.91 -6.77
N ALA A 141 12.18 -16.04 -6.55
CA ALA A 141 12.61 -15.64 -5.21
C ALA A 141 11.50 -14.89 -4.45
N ILE A 142 10.77 -13.98 -5.12
CA ILE A 142 9.63 -13.27 -4.52
C ILE A 142 8.50 -14.25 -4.18
N GLU A 143 8.16 -15.15 -5.10
CA GLU A 143 7.11 -16.15 -4.89
C GLU A 143 7.45 -17.11 -3.73
N ALA A 144 8.71 -17.54 -3.62
CA ALA A 144 9.17 -18.37 -2.51
C ALA A 144 9.08 -17.64 -1.16
N GLU A 145 9.50 -16.37 -1.10
CA GLU A 145 9.42 -15.58 0.14
C GLU A 145 7.97 -15.34 0.56
N LEU A 146 7.08 -14.99 -0.39
CA LEU A 146 5.65 -14.83 -0.12
C LEU A 146 5.02 -16.14 0.38
N ALA A 147 5.39 -17.29 -0.18
CA ALA A 147 4.94 -18.59 0.29
C ALA A 147 5.44 -18.89 1.72
N SER A 148 6.69 -18.55 2.02
CA SER A 148 7.26 -18.66 3.37
C SER A 148 6.48 -17.79 4.37
N MET A 149 6.24 -16.52 4.05
CA MET A 149 5.47 -15.62 4.91
C MET A 149 4.05 -16.12 5.20
N ARG A 150 3.38 -16.74 4.23
CA ARG A 150 2.05 -17.34 4.44
C ARG A 150 2.09 -18.50 5.45
N ARG A 151 3.15 -19.32 5.42
CA ARG A 151 3.36 -20.39 6.40
C ARG A 151 3.56 -19.81 7.80
N LEU A 152 4.38 -18.76 7.92
CA LEU A 152 4.59 -18.06 9.19
C LEU A 152 3.28 -17.49 9.77
N VAL A 153 2.43 -16.87 8.93
CA VAL A 153 1.12 -16.37 9.38
C VAL A 153 0.18 -17.51 9.80
N THR A 154 0.25 -18.65 9.10
CA THR A 154 -0.55 -19.84 9.46
C THR A 154 -0.10 -20.41 10.80
N GLU A 155 1.22 -20.47 11.05
CA GLU A 155 1.79 -20.88 12.34
C GLU A 155 1.43 -19.88 13.45
N TYR A 156 1.52 -18.59 13.16
CA TYR A 156 1.18 -17.49 14.07
C TYR A 156 -0.27 -17.54 14.56
N GLY A 157 -1.19 -18.01 13.72
CA GLY A 157 -2.60 -18.24 14.07
C GLY A 157 -2.85 -19.52 14.90
N GLY A 158 -1.81 -20.25 15.29
CA GLY A 158 -1.89 -21.42 16.18
C GLY A 158 -1.81 -21.07 17.66
N GLN A 159 -1.96 -22.09 18.51
CA GLN A 159 -1.65 -21.98 19.94
C GLN A 159 -0.13 -22.04 20.14
N LEU A 160 0.45 -20.92 20.54
CA LEU A 160 1.90 -20.76 20.65
C LEU A 160 2.30 -20.20 22.02
N THR A 161 3.54 -20.44 22.41
CA THR A 161 4.15 -19.74 23.54
C THR A 161 4.35 -18.26 23.20
N GLN A 162 4.38 -17.39 24.21
CA GLN A 162 4.63 -15.96 23.99
C GLN A 162 5.97 -15.70 23.31
N GLN A 163 7.00 -16.51 23.62
CA GLN A 163 8.31 -16.43 22.98
C GLN A 163 8.21 -16.74 21.49
N ARG A 164 7.60 -17.87 21.11
CA ARG A 164 7.45 -18.26 19.69
C ARG A 164 6.64 -17.24 18.90
N ARG A 165 5.62 -16.63 19.52
CA ARG A 165 4.84 -15.55 18.91
C ARG A 165 5.70 -14.31 18.61
N ARG A 166 6.68 -13.97 19.46
CA ARG A 166 7.62 -12.87 19.19
C ARG A 166 8.58 -13.22 18.06
N GLU A 167 9.17 -14.40 18.09
CA GLU A 167 10.07 -14.90 17.04
C GLU A 167 9.38 -14.86 15.66
N LEU A 168 8.16 -15.40 15.56
CA LEU A 168 7.40 -15.37 14.30
C LEU A 168 7.10 -13.94 13.83
N LYS A 169 6.88 -12.98 14.74
CA LYS A 169 6.67 -11.57 14.38
C LYS A 169 7.93 -10.95 13.77
N ASP A 170 9.09 -11.27 14.34
CA ASP A 170 10.38 -10.82 13.84
C ASP A 170 10.68 -11.48 12.49
N GLU A 171 10.47 -12.79 12.35
CA GLU A 171 10.61 -13.54 11.09
C GLU A 171 9.68 -12.97 9.98
N MET A 172 8.44 -12.62 10.30
CA MET A 172 7.50 -11.98 9.36
C MET A 172 7.97 -10.58 8.94
N SER A 173 8.46 -9.77 9.88
CA SER A 173 9.01 -8.43 9.62
C SER A 173 10.24 -8.50 8.70
N GLU A 174 11.13 -9.45 8.95
CA GLU A 174 12.27 -9.70 8.07
C GLU A 174 11.86 -10.19 6.69
N GLY A 175 10.91 -11.12 6.60
CA GLY A 175 10.37 -11.61 5.34
C GLY A 175 9.74 -10.48 4.51
N GLN A 176 9.05 -9.56 5.16
CA GLN A 176 8.53 -8.35 4.51
C GLN A 176 9.66 -7.47 3.95
N ARG A 177 10.74 -7.24 4.72
CA ARG A 177 11.90 -6.47 4.25
C ARG A 177 12.58 -7.14 3.06
N ARG A 178 12.82 -8.45 3.13
CA ARG A 178 13.40 -9.24 2.03
C ARG A 178 12.54 -9.17 0.77
N THR A 179 11.22 -9.39 0.90
CA THR A 179 10.27 -9.29 -0.21
C THR A 179 10.26 -7.90 -0.84
N ASN A 180 10.23 -6.83 -0.03
CA ASN A 180 10.28 -5.45 -0.53
C ASN A 180 11.58 -5.16 -1.30
N ASN A 181 12.71 -5.68 -0.82
CA ASN A 181 13.99 -5.55 -1.51
C ASN A 181 13.99 -6.29 -2.85
N LEU A 182 13.46 -7.51 -2.90
CA LEU A 182 13.34 -8.28 -4.13
C LEU A 182 12.41 -7.61 -5.15
N ILE A 183 11.24 -7.14 -4.73
CA ILE A 183 10.32 -6.37 -5.59
C ILE A 183 11.01 -5.11 -6.12
N SER A 184 11.79 -4.42 -5.27
CA SER A 184 12.55 -3.23 -5.69
C SER A 184 13.65 -3.57 -6.70
N LYS A 185 14.34 -4.70 -6.54
CA LYS A 185 15.30 -5.21 -7.54
C LYS A 185 14.60 -5.54 -8.86
N LEU A 186 13.45 -6.21 -8.82
CA LEU A 186 12.67 -6.51 -10.01
C LEU A 186 12.21 -5.24 -10.71
N THR A 187 11.74 -4.23 -9.96
CA THR A 187 11.34 -2.93 -10.53
C THR A 187 12.48 -2.24 -11.28
N ARG A 188 13.73 -2.43 -10.82
CA ARG A 188 14.93 -1.83 -11.43
C ARG A 188 15.50 -2.65 -12.59
N ALA A 189 15.19 -3.94 -12.66
CA ALA A 189 15.51 -4.75 -13.82
C ALA A 189 14.71 -4.19 -15.01
N ARG A 190 15.38 -3.46 -15.92
CA ARG A 190 14.74 -2.78 -17.06
C ARG A 190 13.74 -3.69 -17.76
N LYS A 191 12.63 -3.13 -18.25
CA LYS A 191 11.62 -3.87 -19.00
C LYS A 191 12.27 -4.63 -20.15
N SER A 192 12.12 -5.94 -20.19
CA SER A 192 12.58 -6.71 -21.35
C SER A 192 11.69 -6.32 -22.54
N ARG A 193 12.33 -5.97 -23.66
CA ARG A 193 11.62 -5.68 -24.91
C ARG A 193 11.22 -6.97 -25.59
#